data_AF-A0A842Q2R0-F1
#
_entry.id   AF-A0A842Q2R0-F1
#
_cell.length_a   1.000
_cell.length_b   1.000
_cell.length_c   1.000
_cell.angle_alpha   90.00
_cell.angle_beta   90.00
_cell.angle_gamma   90.00
#
_symmetry.space_group_name_H-M   'P 1'
#
loop_
_entity.id
_entity.type
_entity.pdbx_description
1 polymer ?
#
loop_
_entity_poly.entity_id
_entity_poly.type
_entity_poly.pdbx_seq_one_letter_code
_entity_poly.pdbx_strand_id
1 'polypeptide(L)'
;MPGDTDHFLAYTTARGSLYIISKNLVLGISSSIFFIFIARFLPNISDVGLVYAFQLLITIGVILASLGLTNTVTRFMSYHIGAGREDMAKGISILIFRIVLLSSIIFSFILYILADHIATIVFHNIDYVHLIQLASIDIILFSMITCSNNILYSLQEFRKVATISLLNSLLKFTVPFALLMFGMGVDGIIIGFIISDAVSLILFIYILKPYIRGIGAPIHEMRSLFEYSLPLYGSIVLNFLSLNIDYYLLLFLSSLFTAGLYSPAVILGTALIMILAGFGETILPYFSRTYGKSGIESLKYLSRSVSRYLFLLYFPLGFAILASSSPIILGIFGERYSESIYPSVIIILAITLTSIGTVFNFILMSAGHSRIFLTSTLIALSVQLAISIATISSIGALGAAVARASAYTILFLYPAYRLKQMIGLDYDRSALRNGLIGSVIMASIILSLNFYFSNLYYILPFNLFIGFLCYLMFLRFTHTMNIKDFEIINNILSGKLRRPIGLLSKIVIR
;
A
#
# COMPACT_ATOMS: atom_id res chain seq x y z
N MET A 1 29.30 -24.34 15.05
CA MET A 1 28.13 -24.97 14.42
C MET A 1 26.95 -24.03 14.63
N PRO A 2 26.31 -23.47 13.58
CA PRO A 2 25.04 -22.77 13.78
C PRO A 2 24.02 -23.84 14.21
N GLY A 3 23.54 -23.74 15.45
CA GLY A 3 22.71 -24.76 16.09
C GLY A 3 21.29 -24.80 15.52
N ASP A 4 20.60 -25.93 15.73
CA ASP A 4 19.21 -26.21 15.28
C ASP A 4 18.19 -25.09 15.54
N THR A 5 18.46 -24.19 16.49
CA THR A 5 17.69 -22.97 16.77
C THR A 5 17.65 -21.99 15.59
N ASP A 6 18.72 -21.86 14.80
CA ASP A 6 18.76 -20.95 13.64
C ASP A 6 17.90 -21.47 12.48
N HIS A 7 17.85 -22.80 12.30
CA HIS A 7 17.00 -23.44 11.31
C HIS A 7 15.51 -23.35 11.68
N PHE A 8 15.18 -23.52 12.96
CA PHE A 8 13.81 -23.35 13.46
C PHE A 8 13.33 -21.90 13.32
N LEU A 9 14.17 -20.92 13.66
CA LEU A 9 13.86 -19.49 13.54
C LEU A 9 13.66 -19.03 12.08
N ALA A 10 14.47 -19.56 11.16
CA ALA A 10 14.30 -19.29 9.72
C ALA A 10 12.98 -19.87 9.18
N TYR A 11 12.58 -21.05 9.64
CA TYR A 11 11.34 -21.70 9.23
C TYR A 11 10.09 -21.01 9.80
N THR A 12 10.11 -20.63 11.08
CA THR A 12 9.01 -19.87 11.71
C THR A 12 8.86 -18.48 11.08
N THR A 13 9.97 -17.82 10.75
CA THR A 13 9.96 -16.51 10.06
C THR A 13 9.38 -16.62 8.65
N ALA A 14 9.80 -17.61 7.85
CA ALA A 14 9.27 -17.81 6.50
C ALA A 14 7.76 -18.12 6.50
N ARG A 15 7.30 -18.95 7.45
CA ARG A 15 5.87 -19.24 7.63
C ARG A 15 5.11 -18.00 8.13
N GLY A 16 5.71 -17.20 9.01
CA GLY A 16 5.19 -15.92 9.49
C GLY A 16 4.99 -14.92 8.36
N SER A 17 5.97 -14.75 7.48
CA SER A 17 5.88 -13.90 6.29
C SER A 17 4.73 -14.32 5.37
N LEU A 18 4.53 -15.62 5.14
CA LEU A 18 3.40 -16.11 4.34
C LEU A 18 2.04 -15.76 4.96
N TYR A 19 1.91 -15.82 6.28
CA TYR A 19 0.68 -15.37 6.96
C TYR A 19 0.45 -13.87 6.78
N ILE A 20 1.50 -13.05 6.90
CA ILE A 20 1.38 -11.58 6.72
C ILE A 20 1.01 -11.24 5.29
N ILE A 21 1.68 -11.85 4.30
CA ILE A 21 1.39 -11.63 2.88
C ILE A 21 -0.06 -12.03 2.57
N SER A 22 -0.47 -13.22 3.00
CA SER A 22 -1.84 -13.70 2.80
C SER A 22 -2.86 -12.77 3.47
N LYS A 23 -2.57 -12.34 4.70
CA LYS A 23 -3.38 -11.36 5.44
C LYS A 23 -3.49 -10.05 4.66
N ASN A 24 -2.38 -9.45 4.25
CA ASN A 24 -2.37 -8.17 3.53
C ASN A 24 -3.14 -8.25 2.20
N LEU A 25 -3.04 -9.37 1.47
CA LEU A 25 -3.83 -9.61 0.26
C LEU A 25 -5.33 -9.67 0.57
N VAL A 26 -5.74 -10.43 1.60
CA VAL A 26 -7.15 -10.53 1.99
C VAL A 26 -7.68 -9.18 2.49
N LEU A 27 -6.88 -8.43 3.26
CA LEU A 27 -7.24 -7.08 3.71
C LEU A 27 -7.43 -6.13 2.53
N GLY A 28 -6.50 -6.12 1.57
CA GLY A 28 -6.60 -5.27 0.38
C GLY A 28 -7.83 -5.60 -0.48
N ILE A 29 -8.11 -6.89 -0.66
CA ILE A 29 -9.31 -7.34 -1.38
C ILE A 29 -10.58 -6.95 -0.61
N SER A 30 -10.62 -7.18 0.70
CA SER A 30 -11.76 -6.83 1.56
C SER A 30 -12.04 -5.32 1.55
N SER A 31 -11.01 -4.49 1.69
CA SER A 31 -11.12 -3.03 1.60
C SER A 31 -11.59 -2.57 0.22
N SER A 32 -11.07 -3.18 -0.86
CA SER A 32 -11.52 -2.86 -2.22
C SER A 32 -12.98 -3.21 -2.40
N ILE A 33 -13.39 -4.42 -1.99
CA ILE A 33 -14.79 -4.86 -2.02
C ILE A 33 -15.67 -3.90 -1.22
N PHE A 34 -15.28 -3.54 0.01
CA PHE A 34 -16.01 -2.60 0.84
C PHE A 34 -16.23 -1.24 0.15
N PHE A 35 -15.18 -0.68 -0.46
CA PHE A 35 -15.29 0.59 -1.19
C PHE A 35 -16.21 0.48 -2.41
N ILE A 36 -16.22 -0.66 -3.10
CA ILE A 36 -17.15 -0.92 -4.20
C ILE A 36 -18.59 -0.91 -3.69
N PHE A 37 -18.85 -1.52 -2.53
CA PHE A 37 -20.17 -1.49 -1.91
C PHE A 37 -20.60 -0.07 -1.54
N ILE A 38 -19.74 0.69 -0.85
CA ILE A 38 -19.95 2.12 -0.56
C ILE A 38 -20.28 2.87 -1.85
N ALA A 39 -19.48 2.68 -2.89
CA ALA A 39 -19.66 3.35 -4.17
C ALA A 39 -20.94 2.97 -4.92
N ARG A 40 -21.61 1.87 -4.57
CA ARG A 40 -22.89 1.50 -5.19
C ARG A 40 -24.11 1.86 -4.35
N PHE A 41 -24.00 1.75 -3.02
CA PHE A 41 -25.14 1.90 -2.12
C PHE A 41 -25.31 3.32 -1.58
N LEU A 42 -24.26 4.14 -1.59
CA LEU A 42 -24.43 5.56 -1.23
C LEU A 42 -25.11 6.33 -2.37
N PRO A 43 -26.06 7.22 -2.07
CA PRO A 43 -26.79 7.96 -3.11
C PRO A 43 -25.93 9.01 -3.80
N ASN A 44 -25.00 9.67 -3.08
CA ASN A 44 -24.21 10.77 -3.63
C ASN A 44 -22.73 10.41 -3.78
N ILE A 45 -22.11 10.95 -4.83
CA ILE A 45 -20.66 10.84 -5.07
C ILE A 45 -19.86 11.54 -3.98
N SER A 46 -20.37 12.68 -3.49
CA SER A 46 -19.78 13.45 -2.40
C SER A 46 -19.63 12.62 -1.12
N ASP A 47 -20.60 11.75 -0.81
CA ASP A 47 -20.57 10.90 0.38
C ASP A 47 -19.44 9.86 0.31
N VAL A 48 -19.14 9.35 -0.88
CA VAL A 48 -18.01 8.44 -1.11
C VAL A 48 -16.69 9.18 -0.97
N GLY A 49 -16.62 10.39 -1.52
CA GLY A 49 -15.49 11.30 -1.33
C GLY A 49 -15.25 11.62 0.14
N LEU A 50 -16.33 11.76 0.91
CA LEU A 50 -16.34 12.02 2.35
C LEU A 50 -15.78 10.83 3.14
N VAL A 51 -16.27 9.62 2.91
CA VAL A 51 -15.75 8.42 3.59
C VAL A 51 -14.25 8.23 3.30
N TYR A 52 -13.83 8.40 2.05
CA TYR A 52 -12.41 8.28 1.69
C TYR A 52 -11.56 9.39 2.34
N ALA A 53 -12.06 10.63 2.36
CA ALA A 53 -11.41 11.75 3.04
C ALA A 53 -11.26 11.51 4.55
N PHE A 54 -12.28 10.95 5.21
CA PHE A 54 -12.20 10.57 6.62
C PHE A 54 -11.17 9.47 6.88
N GLN A 55 -11.12 8.44 6.02
CA GLN A 55 -10.09 7.40 6.13
C GLN A 55 -8.68 8.00 6.02
N LEU A 56 -8.48 8.95 5.10
CA LEU A 56 -7.21 9.67 4.98
C LEU A 56 -6.93 10.54 6.23
N LEU A 57 -7.92 11.28 6.73
CA LEU A 57 -7.81 12.11 7.94
C LEU A 57 -7.41 11.28 9.16
N ILE A 58 -8.06 10.13 9.36
CA ILE A 58 -7.72 9.19 10.44
C ILE A 58 -6.29 8.65 10.25
N THR A 59 -5.92 8.29 9.02
CA THR A 59 -4.58 7.73 8.74
C THR A 59 -3.47 8.72 9.01
N ILE A 60 -3.57 9.97 8.52
CA ILE A 60 -2.58 11.01 8.84
C ILE A 60 -2.61 11.33 10.34
N GLY A 61 -3.80 11.34 10.95
CA GLY A 61 -3.95 11.58 12.38
C GLY A 61 -3.22 10.54 13.23
N VAL A 62 -3.32 9.26 12.90
CA VAL A 62 -2.57 8.18 13.56
C VAL A 62 -1.06 8.31 13.33
N ILE A 63 -0.63 8.65 12.11
CA ILE A 63 0.79 8.87 11.83
C ILE A 63 1.32 9.97 12.75
N LEU A 64 0.66 11.14 12.77
CA LEU A 64 1.05 12.30 13.57
C LEU A 64 1.00 12.01 15.08
N ALA A 65 -0.07 11.37 15.54
CA ALA A 65 -0.25 10.97 16.94
C ALA A 65 0.84 9.99 17.42
N SER A 66 1.24 9.04 16.58
CA SER A 66 2.16 7.97 16.98
C SER A 66 3.63 8.40 17.15
N LEU A 67 4.03 9.58 16.64
CA LEU A 67 5.40 10.11 16.69
C LEU A 67 6.48 9.13 16.18
N GLY A 68 6.09 8.19 15.29
CA GLY A 68 6.96 7.13 14.76
C GLY A 68 7.28 6.00 15.75
N LEU A 69 6.80 6.09 17.00
CA LEU A 69 7.11 5.13 18.06
C LEU A 69 6.52 3.74 17.82
N THR A 70 5.38 3.67 17.12
CA THR A 70 4.73 2.41 16.74
C THR A 70 5.60 1.55 15.83
N ASN A 71 6.50 2.11 15.02
CA ASN A 71 7.43 1.33 14.20
C ASN A 71 8.75 1.07 14.95
N THR A 72 9.17 2.01 15.81
CA THR A 72 10.36 1.88 16.67
C THR A 72 10.24 0.72 17.65
N VAL A 73 9.05 0.49 18.21
CA VAL A 73 8.81 -0.62 19.17
C VAL A 73 9.22 -1.96 18.59
N THR A 74 8.96 -2.20 17.31
CA THR A 74 9.31 -3.46 16.63
C THR A 74 10.80 -3.71 16.65
N ARG A 75 11.62 -2.69 16.37
CA ARG A 75 13.08 -2.79 16.38
C ARG A 75 13.63 -2.97 17.80
N PHE A 76 13.26 -2.08 18.71
CA PHE A 76 13.82 -2.08 20.07
C PHE A 76 13.41 -3.31 20.86
N MET A 77 12.13 -3.72 20.81
CA MET A 77 11.70 -4.95 21.46
C MET A 77 12.42 -6.17 20.89
N SER A 78 12.48 -6.31 19.56
CA SER A 78 13.17 -7.45 18.93
C SER A 78 14.65 -7.52 19.32
N TYR A 79 15.31 -6.37 19.44
CA TYR A 79 16.71 -6.28 19.88
C TYR A 79 16.89 -6.76 21.33
N HIS A 80 16.04 -6.29 22.27
CA HIS A 80 16.16 -6.69 23.67
C HIS A 80 15.73 -8.14 23.92
N ILE A 81 14.73 -8.65 23.20
CA ILE A 81 14.35 -10.07 23.21
C ILE A 81 15.51 -10.92 22.71
N GLY A 82 16.12 -10.57 21.57
CA GLY A 82 17.28 -11.28 21.02
C GLY A 82 18.52 -11.23 21.94
N ALA A 83 18.64 -10.19 22.76
CA ALA A 83 19.68 -10.07 23.77
C ALA A 83 19.37 -10.79 25.10
N GLY A 84 18.26 -11.55 25.19
CA GLY A 84 17.84 -12.26 26.41
C GLY A 84 17.30 -11.35 27.53
N ARG A 85 17.02 -10.07 27.23
CA ARG A 85 16.55 -9.06 28.19
C ARG A 85 15.05 -8.82 28.03
N GLU A 86 14.25 -9.85 28.29
CA GLU A 86 12.79 -9.79 28.11
C GLU A 86 12.11 -8.72 28.97
N ASP A 87 12.57 -8.51 30.21
CA ASP A 87 12.00 -7.49 31.10
C ASP A 87 12.19 -6.07 30.54
N MET A 88 13.33 -5.80 29.92
CA MET A 88 13.58 -4.53 29.23
C MET A 88 12.67 -4.38 28.01
N ALA A 89 12.47 -5.44 27.22
CA ALA A 89 11.56 -5.42 26.09
C ALA A 89 10.11 -5.13 26.53
N LYS A 90 9.65 -5.76 27.62
CA LYS A 90 8.34 -5.48 28.22
C LYS A 90 8.26 -4.04 28.73
N GLY A 91 9.27 -3.56 29.45
CA GLY A 91 9.33 -2.19 29.94
C GLY A 91 9.25 -1.14 28.81
N ILE A 92 9.94 -1.38 27.69
CA ILE A 92 9.89 -0.53 26.49
C ILE A 92 8.50 -0.57 25.86
N SER A 93 7.88 -1.74 25.76
CA SER A 93 6.53 -1.89 25.21
C SER A 93 5.50 -1.08 26.01
N ILE A 94 5.58 -1.13 27.34
CA ILE A 94 4.69 -0.39 28.25
C ILE A 94 4.92 1.11 28.12
N LEU A 95 6.19 1.54 28.06
CA LEU A 95 6.56 2.94 27.89
C LEU A 95 6.00 3.50 26.57
N ILE A 96 6.25 2.80 25.45
CA ILE A 96 5.77 3.22 24.13
C ILE A 96 4.24 3.20 24.08
N PHE A 97 3.59 2.16 24.61
CA PHE A 97 2.12 2.07 24.64
C PHE A 97 1.51 3.26 25.41
N ARG A 98 2.09 3.66 26.53
CA ARG A 98 1.66 4.84 27.31
C ARG A 98 1.89 6.15 26.56
N ILE A 99 3.08 6.32 25.96
CA ILE A 99 3.39 7.54 25.20
C ILE A 99 2.46 7.66 23.99
N VAL A 100 2.25 6.59 23.23
CA VAL A 100 1.33 6.57 22.07
C VAL A 100 -0.10 6.86 22.51
N LEU A 101 -0.56 6.30 23.64
CA LEU A 101 -1.89 6.60 24.18
C LEU A 101 -2.04 8.09 24.54
N LEU A 102 -1.09 8.65 25.29
CA LEU A 102 -1.13 10.05 25.71
C LEU A 102 -1.04 11.01 24.52
N SER A 103 -0.10 10.78 23.60
CA SER A 103 0.04 11.59 22.38
C SER A 103 -1.17 11.50 21.47
N SER A 104 -1.80 10.31 21.35
CA SER A 104 -3.05 10.15 20.59
C SER A 104 -4.23 10.86 21.22
N ILE A 105 -4.35 10.87 22.55
CA ILE A 105 -5.39 11.63 23.27
C ILE A 105 -5.18 13.13 23.06
N ILE A 106 -3.95 13.63 23.20
CA ILE A 106 -3.63 15.05 22.98
C ILE A 106 -3.97 15.45 21.54
N PHE A 107 -3.53 14.65 20.56
CA PHE A 107 -3.77 14.94 19.15
C PHE A 107 -5.26 14.85 18.78
N SER A 108 -5.97 13.85 19.29
CA SER A 108 -7.42 13.70 19.14
C SER A 108 -8.18 14.89 19.72
N PHE A 109 -7.77 15.38 20.90
CA PHE A 109 -8.36 16.56 21.53
C PHE A 109 -8.13 17.83 20.71
N ILE A 110 -6.91 18.02 20.19
CA ILE A 110 -6.60 19.14 19.28
C ILE A 110 -7.49 19.07 18.03
N LEU A 111 -7.59 17.90 17.39
CA LEU A 111 -8.44 17.72 16.21
C LEU A 111 -9.92 17.92 16.51
N TYR A 112 -10.39 17.51 17.69
CA TYR A 112 -11.77 17.72 18.12
C TYR A 112 -12.10 19.21 18.22
N ILE A 113 -11.20 20.01 18.81
CA ILE A 113 -11.37 21.48 18.91
C ILE A 113 -11.28 22.12 17.53
N LEU A 114 -10.35 21.69 16.68
CA LEU A 114 -10.17 22.21 15.33
C LEU A 114 -11.21 21.67 14.33
N ALA A 115 -12.15 20.81 14.75
CA ALA A 115 -13.09 20.15 13.85
C ALA A 115 -13.92 21.15 13.03
N ASP A 116 -14.36 22.24 13.66
CA ASP A 116 -15.07 23.35 13.01
C ASP A 116 -14.26 23.99 11.87
N HIS A 117 -12.99 24.29 12.14
CA HIS A 117 -12.12 24.92 11.16
C HIS A 117 -11.75 23.94 10.04
N ILE A 118 -11.57 22.65 10.34
CA ILE A 118 -11.29 21.64 9.33
C ILE A 118 -12.53 21.42 8.44
N ALA A 119 -13.73 21.35 9.02
CA ALA A 119 -14.99 21.19 8.27
C ALA A 119 -15.22 22.35 7.30
N THR A 120 -15.03 23.58 7.77
CA THR A 120 -15.25 24.80 6.97
C THR A 120 -14.16 25.01 5.91
N ILE A 121 -12.89 24.83 6.26
CA ILE A 121 -11.76 25.12 5.36
C ILE A 121 -11.49 23.97 4.37
N VAL A 122 -11.52 22.71 4.84
CA VAL A 122 -11.14 21.55 4.01
C VAL A 122 -12.35 20.95 3.31
N PHE A 123 -13.47 20.82 4.01
CA PHE A 123 -14.67 20.18 3.48
C PHE A 123 -15.71 21.17 2.95
N HIS A 124 -15.49 22.47 3.14
CA HIS A 124 -16.39 23.55 2.70
C HIS A 124 -17.83 23.41 3.24
N ASN A 125 -18.03 22.66 4.32
CA ASN A 125 -19.35 22.46 4.94
C ASN A 125 -19.22 22.18 6.44
N ILE A 126 -19.92 22.99 7.25
CA ILE A 126 -19.96 22.91 8.71
C ILE A 126 -20.76 21.69 9.21
N ASP A 127 -21.62 21.11 8.37
CA ASP A 127 -22.40 19.91 8.73
C ASP A 127 -21.51 18.68 8.95
N TYR A 128 -20.23 18.73 8.58
CA TYR A 128 -19.29 17.62 8.78
C TYR A 128 -18.49 17.72 10.07
N VAL A 129 -18.74 18.71 10.92
CA VAL A 129 -18.04 18.88 12.20
C VAL A 129 -18.18 17.66 13.10
N HIS A 130 -19.40 17.12 13.25
CA HIS A 130 -19.62 15.94 14.10
C HIS A 130 -18.89 14.71 13.55
N LEU A 131 -18.77 14.57 12.23
CA LEU A 131 -18.02 13.47 11.62
C LEU A 131 -16.51 13.58 11.87
N ILE A 132 -15.95 14.79 11.86
CA ILE A 132 -14.54 15.01 12.21
C ILE A 132 -14.30 14.74 13.70
N GLN A 133 -15.26 15.08 14.56
CA GLN A 133 -15.22 14.73 15.98
C GLN A 133 -15.26 13.21 16.20
N LEU A 134 -16.09 12.49 15.45
CA LEU A 134 -16.10 11.02 15.47
C LEU A 134 -14.75 10.44 14.98
N ALA A 135 -14.21 10.98 13.90
CA ALA A 135 -12.90 10.59 13.38
C ALA A 135 -11.77 10.87 14.38
N SER A 136 -11.86 11.93 15.17
CA SER A 136 -10.85 12.23 16.20
C SER A 136 -10.83 11.17 17.30
N ILE A 137 -12.00 10.63 17.68
CA ILE A 137 -12.10 9.50 18.63
C ILE A 137 -11.46 8.25 18.01
N ASP A 138 -11.72 7.98 16.73
CA ASP A 138 -11.18 6.81 16.03
C ASP A 138 -9.66 6.81 15.95
N ILE A 139 -9.02 7.99 15.85
CA ILE A 139 -7.56 8.11 15.87
C ILE A 139 -6.96 7.50 17.13
N ILE A 140 -7.60 7.63 18.30
CA ILE A 140 -7.12 7.00 19.54
C ILE A 140 -7.16 5.48 19.38
N LEU A 141 -8.30 4.94 18.93
CA LEU A 141 -8.49 3.49 18.78
C LEU A 141 -7.50 2.91 17.77
N PHE A 142 -7.39 3.54 16.60
CA PHE A 142 -6.57 3.06 15.51
C PHE A 142 -5.06 3.22 15.77
N SER A 143 -4.64 4.27 16.47
CA SER A 143 -3.26 4.39 16.99
C SER A 143 -2.92 3.25 17.94
N MET A 144 -3.83 2.91 18.85
CA MET A 144 -3.59 1.82 19.80
C MET A 144 -3.57 0.45 19.13
N ILE A 145 -4.47 0.19 18.18
CA ILE A 145 -4.43 -1.02 17.35
C ILE A 145 -3.10 -1.14 16.59
N THR A 146 -2.61 -0.04 16.02
CA THR A 146 -1.34 -0.01 15.30
C THR A 146 -0.15 -0.30 16.22
N CYS A 147 -0.14 0.29 17.42
CA CYS A 147 0.86 0.00 18.44
C CYS A 147 0.82 -1.48 18.87
N SER A 148 -0.37 -2.00 19.15
CA SER A 148 -0.59 -3.39 19.55
C SER A 148 -0.13 -4.39 18.48
N ASN A 149 -0.40 -4.11 17.21
CA ASN A 149 0.09 -4.93 16.09
C ASN A 149 1.61 -4.99 16.05
N ASN A 150 2.28 -3.84 16.19
CA ASN A 150 3.75 -3.78 16.16
C ASN A 150 4.41 -4.46 17.38
N ILE A 151 3.78 -4.38 18.55
CA ILE A 151 4.21 -5.16 19.72
C ILE A 151 4.08 -6.67 19.46
N LEU A 152 2.96 -7.14 18.90
CA LEU A 152 2.81 -8.56 18.58
C LEU A 152 3.75 -9.01 17.44
N TYR A 153 4.07 -8.12 16.49
CA TYR A 153 5.08 -8.41 15.47
C TYR A 153 6.47 -8.59 16.08
N SER A 154 6.86 -7.78 17.07
CA SER A 154 8.15 -7.93 17.76
C SER A 154 8.24 -9.24 18.55
N LEU A 155 7.10 -9.73 19.03
CA LEU A 155 6.95 -11.03 19.70
C LEU A 155 6.80 -12.21 18.72
N GLN A 156 6.85 -11.97 17.40
CA GLN A 156 6.66 -12.98 16.35
C GLN A 156 5.30 -13.70 16.39
N GLU A 157 4.28 -13.08 16.99
CA GLU A 157 2.92 -13.61 17.12
C GLU A 157 2.07 -13.37 15.84
N PHE A 158 2.66 -13.68 14.68
CA PHE A 158 2.12 -13.37 13.36
C PHE A 158 0.72 -13.94 13.13
N ARG A 159 0.44 -15.13 13.67
CA ARG A 159 -0.87 -15.79 13.56
C ARG A 159 -1.96 -15.03 14.32
N LYS A 160 -1.65 -14.52 15.52
CA LYS A 160 -2.61 -13.73 16.33
C LYS A 160 -2.90 -12.41 15.63
N VAL A 161 -1.87 -11.72 15.16
CA VAL A 161 -2.00 -10.48 14.36
C VAL A 161 -2.87 -10.71 13.13
N ALA A 162 -2.58 -11.76 12.35
CA ALA A 162 -3.36 -12.08 11.15
C ALA A 162 -4.82 -12.36 11.49
N THR A 163 -5.09 -13.16 12.52
CA THR A 163 -6.47 -13.50 12.92
C THR A 163 -7.26 -12.26 13.34
N ILE A 164 -6.69 -11.41 14.21
CA ILE A 164 -7.39 -10.20 14.67
C ILE A 164 -7.57 -9.21 13.52
N SER A 165 -6.56 -9.04 12.66
CA SER A 165 -6.67 -8.12 11.52
C SER A 165 -7.76 -8.56 10.54
N LEU A 166 -7.88 -9.86 10.28
CA LEU A 166 -8.95 -10.41 9.44
C LEU A 166 -10.31 -10.22 10.09
N LEU A 167 -10.43 -10.47 11.39
CA LEU A 167 -11.66 -10.18 12.14
C LEU A 167 -12.01 -8.68 12.08
N ASN A 168 -11.04 -7.78 12.29
CA ASN A 168 -11.27 -6.33 12.17
C ASN A 168 -11.76 -5.97 10.76
N SER A 169 -11.14 -6.53 9.72
CA SER A 169 -11.56 -6.26 8.35
C SER A 169 -12.96 -6.77 8.04
N LEU A 170 -13.33 -7.93 8.58
CA LEU A 170 -14.70 -8.44 8.48
C LEU A 170 -15.68 -7.52 9.21
N LEU A 171 -15.35 -7.04 10.42
CA LEU A 171 -16.18 -6.09 11.17
C LEU A 171 -16.31 -4.75 10.45
N LYS A 172 -15.20 -4.19 9.94
CA LYS A 172 -15.18 -2.97 9.12
C LYS A 172 -15.93 -3.11 7.81
N PHE A 173 -16.22 -4.33 7.38
CA PHE A 173 -17.13 -4.57 6.28
C PHE A 173 -18.58 -4.67 6.75
N THR A 174 -18.86 -5.56 7.71
CA THR A 174 -20.23 -5.93 8.08
C THR A 174 -20.95 -4.88 8.93
N VAL A 175 -20.26 -4.25 9.89
CA VAL A 175 -20.88 -3.28 10.81
C VAL A 175 -21.26 -1.98 10.09
N PRO A 176 -20.35 -1.31 9.36
CA PRO A 176 -20.72 -0.16 8.53
C PRO A 176 -21.83 -0.48 7.53
N PHE A 177 -21.76 -1.65 6.89
CA PHE A 177 -22.78 -2.08 5.93
C PHE A 177 -24.16 -2.24 6.59
N ALA A 178 -24.23 -2.90 7.74
CA ALA A 178 -25.47 -3.07 8.49
C ALA A 178 -26.08 -1.71 8.86
N LEU A 179 -25.28 -0.79 9.42
CA LEU A 179 -25.73 0.55 9.81
C LEU A 179 -26.16 1.39 8.59
N LEU A 180 -25.47 1.25 7.46
CA LEU A 180 -25.87 1.88 6.20
C LEU A 180 -27.25 1.37 5.74
N MET A 181 -27.52 0.06 5.83
CA MET A 181 -28.82 -0.52 5.47
C MET A 181 -29.95 -0.10 6.41
N PHE A 182 -29.65 0.28 7.66
CA PHE A 182 -30.61 0.91 8.58
C PHE A 182 -30.88 2.40 8.26
N GLY A 183 -30.29 2.94 7.19
CA GLY A 183 -30.55 4.32 6.74
C GLY A 183 -29.73 5.38 7.46
N MET A 184 -28.69 5.01 8.20
CA MET A 184 -27.82 5.96 8.92
C MET A 184 -26.81 6.69 8.00
N GLY A 185 -26.84 6.46 6.70
CA GLY A 185 -25.98 7.15 5.73
C GLY A 185 -24.48 7.05 6.05
N VAL A 186 -23.77 8.18 5.92
CA VAL A 186 -22.32 8.25 6.18
C VAL A 186 -21.99 8.14 7.68
N ASP A 187 -22.87 8.63 8.55
CA ASP A 187 -22.71 8.51 10.01
C ASP A 187 -22.61 7.04 10.41
N GLY A 188 -23.51 6.21 9.88
CA GLY A 188 -23.50 4.75 10.11
C GLY A 188 -22.20 4.09 9.68
N ILE A 189 -21.58 4.56 8.59
CA ILE A 189 -20.30 4.02 8.11
C ILE A 189 -19.17 4.35 9.09
N ILE A 190 -19.07 5.61 9.49
CA ILE A 190 -18.00 6.10 10.38
C ILE A 190 -18.17 5.50 11.79
N ILE A 191 -19.39 5.47 12.33
CA ILE A 191 -19.69 4.80 13.60
C ILE A 191 -19.37 3.30 13.50
N GLY A 192 -19.69 2.65 12.38
CA GLY A 192 -19.37 1.25 12.17
C GLY A 192 -17.87 0.97 12.16
N PHE A 193 -17.05 1.88 11.63
CA PHE A 193 -15.59 1.78 11.73
C PHE A 193 -15.11 1.90 13.17
N ILE A 194 -15.61 2.88 13.91
CA ILE A 194 -15.28 3.10 15.33
C ILE A 194 -15.63 1.86 16.17
N ILE A 195 -16.82 1.28 15.96
CA ILE A 195 -17.24 0.05 16.66
C ILE A 195 -16.28 -1.10 16.31
N SER A 196 -15.92 -1.25 15.04
CA SER A 196 -15.03 -2.32 14.57
C SER A 196 -13.63 -2.19 15.19
N ASP A 197 -13.10 -0.96 15.25
CA ASP A 197 -11.82 -0.67 15.89
C ASP A 197 -11.88 -0.81 17.41
N ALA A 198 -12.97 -0.40 18.06
CA ALA A 198 -13.17 -0.60 19.49
C ALA A 198 -13.17 -2.10 19.86
N VAL A 199 -13.91 -2.93 19.12
CA VAL A 199 -13.93 -4.39 19.31
C VAL A 199 -12.53 -4.98 19.09
N SER A 200 -11.84 -4.55 18.04
CA SER A 200 -10.49 -5.01 17.73
C SER A 200 -9.49 -4.63 18.82
N LEU A 201 -9.57 -3.41 19.35
CA LEU A 201 -8.72 -2.94 20.44
C LEU A 201 -8.95 -3.76 21.72
N ILE A 202 -10.21 -4.10 22.04
CA ILE A 202 -10.52 -4.97 23.19
C ILE A 202 -9.84 -6.34 23.03
N LEU A 203 -9.90 -6.93 21.83
CA LEU A 203 -9.22 -8.20 21.53
C LEU A 203 -7.69 -8.06 21.67
N PHE A 204 -7.10 -6.98 21.17
CA PHE A 204 -5.68 -6.73 21.33
C PHE A 204 -5.28 -6.57 22.80
N ILE A 205 -6.04 -5.81 23.60
CA ILE A 205 -5.77 -5.61 25.02
C ILE A 205 -5.83 -6.96 25.76
N TYR A 206 -6.83 -7.80 25.47
CA TYR A 206 -6.96 -9.12 26.06
C TYR A 206 -5.72 -9.99 25.79
N ILE A 207 -5.25 -10.02 24.55
CA ILE A 207 -4.07 -10.81 24.13
C ILE A 207 -2.77 -10.20 24.66
N LEU A 208 -2.67 -8.88 24.76
CA LEU A 208 -1.48 -8.18 25.23
C LEU A 208 -1.34 -8.15 26.74
N LYS A 209 -2.43 -8.35 27.50
CA LYS A 209 -2.46 -8.39 28.97
C LYS A 209 -1.28 -9.15 29.63
N PRO A 210 -0.89 -10.36 29.18
CA PRO A 210 0.28 -11.07 29.73
C PRO A 210 1.64 -10.41 29.40
N TYR A 211 1.73 -9.64 28.31
CA TYR A 211 2.97 -9.05 27.82
C TYR A 211 3.20 -7.61 28.30
N ILE A 212 2.13 -6.88 28.67
CA ILE A 212 2.19 -5.48 29.13
C ILE A 212 2.07 -5.32 30.66
N ARG A 213 2.22 -6.42 31.42
CA ARG A 213 2.29 -6.40 32.89
C ARG A 213 3.76 -6.32 33.32
N GLY A 214 4.14 -5.23 34.00
CA GLY A 214 5.50 -5.07 34.52
C GLY A 214 5.84 -3.61 34.86
N ILE A 215 7.07 -3.42 35.36
CA ILE A 215 7.64 -2.11 35.65
C ILE A 215 8.17 -1.53 34.33
N GLY A 216 7.90 -0.24 34.08
CA GLY A 216 8.29 0.44 32.84
C GLY A 216 9.81 0.51 32.65
N ALA A 217 10.25 0.67 31.40
CA ALA A 217 11.67 0.80 31.07
C ALA A 217 12.32 2.03 31.74
N PRO A 218 13.64 1.98 31.99
CA PRO A 218 14.36 3.12 32.55
C PRO A 218 14.33 4.34 31.62
N ILE A 219 14.25 5.53 32.21
CA ILE A 219 14.19 6.83 31.52
C ILE A 219 15.35 7.03 30.51
N HIS A 220 16.50 6.41 30.76
CA HIS A 220 17.68 6.50 29.89
C HIS A 220 17.40 6.01 28.45
N GLU A 221 16.54 5.00 28.28
CA GLU A 221 16.16 4.49 26.96
C GLU A 221 15.17 5.41 26.22
N MET A 222 14.56 6.39 26.90
CA MET A 222 13.62 7.30 26.25
C MET A 222 14.33 8.17 25.21
N ARG A 223 15.55 8.62 25.51
CA ARG A 223 16.36 9.42 24.59
C ARG A 223 16.74 8.65 23.33
N SER A 224 17.25 7.43 23.49
CA SER A 224 17.63 6.55 22.37
C SER A 224 16.41 6.21 21.50
N LEU A 225 15.23 6.02 22.12
CA LEU A 225 13.97 5.80 21.41
C LEU A 225 13.57 6.99 20.53
N PHE A 226 13.58 8.22 21.07
CA PHE A 226 13.21 9.41 20.30
C PHE A 226 14.24 9.79 19.24
N GLU A 227 15.53 9.65 19.53
CA GLU A 227 16.60 9.88 18.54
C GLU A 227 16.45 8.94 17.32
N TYR A 228 15.98 7.71 17.54
CA TYR A 228 15.66 6.80 16.45
C TYR A 228 14.29 7.05 15.79
N SER A 229 13.27 7.41 16.59
CA SER A 229 11.90 7.55 16.07
C SER A 229 11.70 8.81 15.26
N LEU A 230 12.38 9.92 15.54
CA LEU A 230 12.14 11.20 14.89
C LEU A 230 12.50 11.19 13.38
N PRO A 231 13.65 10.67 12.93
CA PRO A 231 13.94 10.54 11.50
C PRO A 231 13.01 9.56 10.79
N LEU A 232 12.62 8.49 11.49
CA LEU A 232 11.67 7.49 10.98
C LEU A 232 10.28 8.10 10.81
N TYR A 233 9.85 8.90 11.78
CA TYR A 233 8.60 9.64 11.76
C TYR A 233 8.53 10.59 10.56
N GLY A 234 9.57 11.40 10.35
CA GLY A 234 9.66 12.27 9.17
C GLY A 234 9.55 11.48 7.85
N SER A 235 10.19 10.31 7.78
CA SER A 235 10.12 9.44 6.60
C SER A 235 8.71 8.87 6.36
N ILE A 236 8.01 8.47 7.42
CA ILE A 236 6.62 7.96 7.33
C ILE A 236 5.67 9.06 6.88
N VAL A 237 5.79 10.26 7.46
CA VAL A 237 4.96 11.43 7.08
C VAL A 237 5.20 11.79 5.61
N LEU A 238 6.47 11.91 5.20
CA LEU A 238 6.82 12.25 3.81
C LEU A 238 6.30 11.20 2.82
N ASN A 239 6.42 9.92 3.15
CA ASN A 239 5.92 8.85 2.29
C ASN A 239 4.39 8.89 2.19
N PHE A 240 3.68 9.11 3.31
CA PHE A 240 2.23 9.22 3.31
C PHE A 240 1.74 10.42 2.49
N LEU A 241 2.34 11.59 2.67
CA LEU A 241 2.01 12.78 1.90
C LEU A 241 2.33 12.58 0.42
N SER A 242 3.49 12.02 0.07
CA SER A 242 3.84 11.75 -1.33
C SER A 242 2.82 10.82 -2.03
N LEU A 243 2.10 9.98 -1.30
CA LEU A 243 1.09 9.10 -1.85
C LEU A 243 -0.31 9.73 -1.92
N ASN A 244 -0.63 10.70 -1.06
CA ASN A 244 -2.02 11.16 -0.85
C ASN A 244 -2.22 12.68 -0.88
N ILE A 245 -1.17 13.49 -1.00
CA ILE A 245 -1.24 14.95 -0.93
C ILE A 245 -2.20 15.55 -1.97
N ASP A 246 -2.26 14.94 -3.15
CA ASP A 246 -3.12 15.34 -4.24
C ASP A 246 -4.61 15.21 -3.89
N TYR A 247 -5.00 14.21 -3.09
CA TYR A 247 -6.37 14.07 -2.61
C TYR A 247 -6.73 15.18 -1.61
N TYR A 248 -5.84 15.52 -0.68
CA TYR A 248 -6.05 16.63 0.26
C TYR A 248 -6.13 17.98 -0.46
N LEU A 249 -5.25 18.21 -1.43
CA LEU A 249 -5.31 19.42 -2.25
C LEU A 249 -6.57 19.49 -3.10
N LEU A 250 -7.09 18.35 -3.55
CA LEU A 250 -8.34 18.31 -4.29
C LEU A 250 -9.56 18.66 -3.41
N LEU A 251 -9.57 18.20 -2.14
CA LEU A 251 -10.58 18.61 -1.16
C LEU A 251 -10.49 20.11 -0.87
N PHE A 252 -9.28 20.62 -0.67
CA PHE A 252 -9.05 22.02 -0.28
C PHE A 252 -9.21 23.02 -1.44
N LEU A 253 -8.83 22.67 -2.68
CA LEU A 253 -8.82 23.59 -3.83
C LEU A 253 -10.02 23.43 -4.77
N SER A 254 -10.78 22.34 -4.65
CA SER A 254 -11.91 22.06 -5.54
C SER A 254 -13.17 21.77 -4.72
N SER A 255 -13.62 20.52 -4.66
CA SER A 255 -14.84 20.16 -3.96
C SER A 255 -14.82 18.69 -3.53
N LEU A 256 -15.66 18.37 -2.54
CA LEU A 256 -15.89 17.00 -2.10
C LEU A 256 -16.46 16.11 -3.23
N PHE A 257 -17.25 16.68 -4.13
CA PHE A 257 -17.77 15.98 -5.30
C PHE A 257 -16.64 15.54 -6.24
N THR A 258 -15.73 16.48 -6.59
CA THR A 258 -14.53 16.17 -7.40
C THR A 258 -13.68 15.10 -6.71
N ALA A 259 -13.55 15.15 -5.38
CA ALA A 259 -12.83 14.16 -4.59
C ALA A 259 -13.46 12.77 -4.68
N GLY A 260 -14.79 12.69 -4.59
CA GLY A 260 -15.55 11.47 -4.79
C GLY A 260 -15.41 10.88 -6.20
N LEU A 261 -15.36 11.73 -7.24
CA LEU A 261 -15.06 11.29 -8.61
C LEU A 261 -13.62 10.78 -8.75
N TYR A 262 -12.68 11.32 -7.97
CA TYR A 262 -11.28 10.91 -8.00
C TYR A 262 -11.00 9.63 -7.19
N SER A 263 -11.79 9.32 -6.15
CA SER A 263 -11.52 8.17 -5.26
C SER A 263 -11.37 6.83 -5.99
N PRO A 264 -12.23 6.46 -6.97
CA PRO A 264 -12.08 5.19 -7.71
C PRO A 264 -10.73 5.08 -8.42
N ALA A 265 -10.22 6.16 -9.01
CA ALA A 265 -8.91 6.19 -9.65
C ALA A 265 -7.77 5.94 -8.66
N VAL A 266 -7.84 6.54 -7.47
CA VAL A 266 -6.85 6.30 -6.41
C VAL A 266 -6.92 4.86 -5.90
N ILE A 267 -8.12 4.31 -5.72
CA ILE A 267 -8.33 2.93 -5.26
C ILE A 267 -7.73 1.94 -6.26
N LEU A 268 -8.01 2.12 -7.56
CA LEU A 268 -7.45 1.27 -8.63
C LEU A 268 -5.93 1.36 -8.70
N GLY A 269 -5.37 2.57 -8.61
CA GLY A 269 -3.92 2.78 -8.54
C GLY A 269 -3.29 2.12 -7.30
N THR A 270 -3.94 2.24 -6.15
CA THR A 270 -3.47 1.64 -4.89
C THR A 270 -3.46 0.11 -4.96
N ALA A 271 -4.50 -0.50 -5.52
CA ALA A 271 -4.55 -1.96 -5.73
C ALA A 271 -3.36 -2.45 -6.59
N LEU A 272 -3.00 -1.70 -7.63
CA LEU A 272 -1.84 -2.01 -8.48
C LEU A 272 -0.51 -1.87 -7.71
N ILE A 273 -0.36 -0.81 -6.90
CA ILE A 273 0.82 -0.62 -6.04
C ILE A 273 0.94 -1.74 -4.98
N MET A 274 -0.16 -2.23 -4.41
CA MET A 274 -0.12 -3.32 -3.43
C MET A 274 0.45 -4.60 -4.03
N ILE A 275 0.14 -4.89 -5.29
CA ILE A 275 0.75 -6.02 -6.02
C ILE A 275 2.26 -5.82 -6.12
N LEU A 276 2.71 -4.60 -6.47
CA LEU A 276 4.13 -4.25 -6.56
C LEU A 276 4.84 -4.32 -5.19
N ALA A 277 4.18 -3.87 -4.12
CA ALA A 277 4.71 -3.91 -2.76
C ALA A 277 4.95 -5.35 -2.28
N GLY A 278 4.06 -6.29 -2.63
CA GLY A 278 4.24 -7.71 -2.35
C GLY A 278 5.50 -8.32 -2.97
N PHE A 279 5.89 -7.85 -4.17
CA PHE A 279 7.19 -8.19 -4.75
C PHE A 279 8.33 -7.56 -3.92
N GLY A 280 8.20 -6.31 -3.51
CA GLY A 280 9.21 -5.60 -2.74
C GLY A 280 9.58 -6.22 -1.39
N GLU A 281 8.56 -6.60 -0.60
CA GLU A 281 8.75 -7.19 0.73
C GLU A 281 9.52 -8.52 0.70
N THR A 282 9.37 -9.29 -0.38
CA THR A 282 10.06 -10.58 -0.55
C THR A 282 11.46 -10.42 -1.15
N ILE A 283 11.64 -9.42 -2.01
CA ILE A 283 12.86 -9.23 -2.79
C ILE A 283 13.92 -8.44 -2.02
N LEU A 284 13.55 -7.41 -1.25
CA LEU A 284 14.51 -6.54 -0.56
C LEU A 284 15.47 -7.30 0.40
N PRO A 285 15.00 -8.23 1.26
CA PRO A 285 15.92 -9.02 2.09
C PRO A 285 16.93 -9.83 1.28
N TYR A 286 16.52 -10.30 0.10
CA TYR A 286 17.39 -11.05 -0.81
C TYR A 286 18.46 -10.14 -1.46
N PHE A 287 18.11 -8.91 -1.82
CA PHE A 287 19.07 -7.89 -2.26
C PHE A 287 20.10 -7.59 -1.15
N SER A 288 19.65 -7.33 0.07
CA SER A 288 20.54 -7.02 1.20
C SER A 288 21.48 -8.18 1.54
N ARG A 289 20.99 -9.43 1.50
CA ARG A 289 21.82 -10.63 1.72
C ARG A 289 22.86 -10.84 0.61
N THR A 290 22.48 -10.59 -0.64
CA THR A 290 23.36 -10.73 -1.81
C THR A 290 24.47 -9.69 -1.78
N TYR A 291 24.12 -8.44 -1.45
CA TYR A 291 25.08 -7.35 -1.23
C TYR A 291 26.11 -7.69 -0.15
N GLY A 292 25.66 -8.16 1.02
CA GLY A 292 26.55 -8.49 2.13
C GLY A 292 27.52 -9.65 1.83
N LYS A 293 27.17 -10.55 0.90
CA LYS A 293 28.01 -11.70 0.53
C LYS A 293 28.99 -11.42 -0.59
N SER A 294 28.54 -10.70 -1.61
CA SER A 294 29.24 -10.65 -2.91
C SER A 294 29.38 -9.22 -3.45
N GLY A 295 29.12 -8.22 -2.61
CA GLY A 295 29.28 -6.82 -2.93
C GLY A 295 28.36 -6.35 -4.05
N ILE A 296 28.72 -5.22 -4.65
CA ILE A 296 27.83 -4.45 -5.51
C ILE A 296 27.62 -5.06 -6.91
N GLU A 297 28.59 -5.81 -7.43
CA GLU A 297 28.48 -6.47 -8.74
C GLU A 297 27.39 -7.56 -8.74
N SER A 298 27.24 -8.29 -7.64
CA SER A 298 26.18 -9.28 -7.49
C SER A 298 24.77 -8.67 -7.53
N LEU A 299 24.63 -7.39 -7.16
CA LEU A 299 23.37 -6.66 -7.26
C LEU A 299 22.97 -6.34 -8.69
N LYS A 300 23.92 -6.22 -9.63
CA LYS A 300 23.61 -6.00 -11.06
C LYS A 300 22.92 -7.21 -11.67
N TYR A 301 23.46 -8.40 -11.45
CA TYR A 301 22.85 -9.66 -11.90
C TYR A 301 21.46 -9.85 -11.30
N LEU A 302 21.32 -9.55 -10.00
CA LEU A 302 20.05 -9.65 -9.32
C LEU A 302 19.04 -8.61 -9.84
N SER A 303 19.47 -7.37 -10.07
CA SER A 303 18.65 -6.32 -10.70
C SER A 303 18.16 -6.75 -12.08
N ARG A 304 19.03 -7.33 -12.92
CA ARG A 304 18.67 -7.86 -14.23
C ARG A 304 17.64 -8.98 -14.14
N SER A 305 17.79 -9.89 -13.18
CA SER A 305 16.84 -10.99 -12.97
C SER A 305 15.48 -10.48 -12.47
N VAL A 306 15.46 -9.58 -11.48
CA VAL A 306 14.21 -9.06 -10.93
C VAL A 306 13.49 -8.15 -11.92
N SER A 307 14.22 -7.29 -12.63
CA SER A 307 13.66 -6.43 -13.68
C SER A 307 13.02 -7.23 -14.79
N ARG A 308 13.61 -8.37 -15.20
CA ARG A 308 13.03 -9.31 -16.15
C ARG A 308 11.63 -9.77 -15.74
N TYR A 309 11.44 -10.24 -14.51
CA TYR A 309 10.13 -10.69 -14.04
C TYR A 309 9.13 -9.54 -13.89
N LEU A 310 9.61 -8.37 -13.46
CA LEU A 310 8.78 -7.17 -13.38
C LEU A 310 8.28 -6.77 -14.79
N PHE A 311 9.13 -6.77 -15.81
CA PHE A 311 8.73 -6.47 -17.18
C PHE A 311 7.83 -7.56 -17.81
N LEU A 312 8.04 -8.84 -17.47
CA LEU A 312 7.27 -9.93 -18.07
C LEU A 312 5.94 -10.22 -17.36
N LEU A 313 5.80 -9.84 -16.08
CA LEU A 313 4.62 -10.17 -15.26
C LEU A 313 3.85 -8.92 -14.80
N TYR A 314 4.53 -7.86 -14.39
CA TYR A 314 3.88 -6.67 -13.83
C TYR A 314 3.40 -5.70 -14.93
N PHE A 315 4.20 -5.47 -15.97
CA PHE A 315 3.81 -4.63 -17.10
C PHE A 315 2.52 -5.10 -17.78
N PRO A 316 2.36 -6.38 -18.18
CA PRO A 316 1.10 -6.82 -18.78
C PRO A 316 -0.07 -6.62 -17.83
N LEU A 317 0.10 -6.89 -16.54
CA LEU A 317 -0.96 -6.65 -15.54
C LEU A 317 -1.38 -5.16 -15.50
N GLY A 318 -0.42 -4.24 -15.44
CA GLY A 318 -0.71 -2.80 -15.45
C GLY A 318 -1.40 -2.35 -16.73
N PHE A 319 -0.94 -2.80 -17.90
CA PHE A 319 -1.56 -2.49 -19.19
C PHE A 319 -2.94 -3.13 -19.39
N ALA A 320 -3.18 -4.32 -18.83
CA ALA A 320 -4.50 -4.96 -18.83
C ALA A 320 -5.51 -4.17 -18.01
N ILE A 321 -5.12 -3.70 -16.81
CA ILE A 321 -5.97 -2.85 -15.97
C ILE A 321 -6.19 -1.51 -16.66
N LEU A 322 -5.15 -0.91 -17.25
CA LEU A 322 -5.24 0.34 -18.02
C LEU A 322 -6.29 0.23 -19.13
N ALA A 323 -6.17 -0.78 -19.99
CA ALA A 323 -7.12 -1.07 -21.08
C ALA A 323 -8.54 -1.38 -20.59
N SER A 324 -8.67 -1.82 -19.34
CA SER A 324 -9.93 -2.17 -18.70
C SER A 324 -10.47 -1.07 -17.79
N SER A 325 -9.85 0.11 -17.72
CA SER A 325 -10.22 1.14 -16.74
C SER A 325 -11.67 1.59 -16.91
N SER A 326 -12.15 1.74 -18.16
CA SER A 326 -13.54 2.10 -18.45
C SER A 326 -14.55 1.04 -17.95
N PRO A 327 -14.50 -0.24 -18.39
CA PRO A 327 -15.45 -1.24 -17.92
C PRO A 327 -15.29 -1.57 -16.44
N ILE A 328 -14.09 -1.46 -15.86
CA ILE A 328 -13.88 -1.60 -14.42
C ILE A 328 -14.61 -0.49 -13.67
N ILE A 329 -14.43 0.77 -14.04
CA ILE A 329 -15.06 1.88 -13.31
C ILE A 329 -16.57 1.84 -13.45
N LEU A 330 -17.06 1.76 -14.69
CA LEU A 330 -18.50 1.75 -14.97
C LEU A 330 -19.18 0.49 -14.39
N GLY A 331 -18.55 -0.67 -14.56
CA GLY A 331 -19.10 -1.94 -14.12
C GLY A 331 -19.00 -2.17 -12.62
N ILE A 332 -17.97 -1.66 -11.95
CA ILE A 332 -17.78 -1.88 -10.51
C ILE A 332 -18.36 -0.72 -9.69
N PHE A 333 -17.98 0.52 -9.99
CA PHE A 333 -18.36 1.70 -9.21
C PHE A 333 -19.68 2.31 -9.71
N GLY A 334 -20.01 2.15 -10.99
CA GLY A 334 -21.24 2.66 -11.62
C GLY A 334 -20.99 3.80 -12.60
N GLU A 335 -21.97 4.05 -13.49
CA GLU A 335 -21.83 5.03 -14.58
C GLU A 335 -21.58 6.46 -14.12
N ARG A 336 -22.06 6.82 -12.93
CA ARG A 336 -21.84 8.13 -12.31
C ARG A 336 -20.37 8.47 -12.04
N TYR A 337 -19.47 7.48 -12.09
CA TYR A 337 -18.03 7.66 -11.93
C TYR A 337 -17.27 7.68 -13.27
N SER A 338 -17.94 7.86 -14.41
CA SER A 338 -17.31 7.90 -15.73
C SER A 338 -16.15 8.90 -15.84
N GLU A 339 -16.22 10.04 -15.15
CA GLU A 339 -15.13 11.03 -15.11
C GLU A 339 -13.87 10.52 -14.40
N SER A 340 -13.95 9.43 -13.62
CA SER A 340 -12.80 8.77 -12.99
C SER A 340 -11.94 7.96 -13.96
N ILE A 341 -12.43 7.70 -15.18
CA ILE A 341 -11.74 6.86 -16.18
C ILE A 341 -10.40 7.47 -16.60
N TYR A 342 -10.38 8.74 -16.98
CA TYR A 342 -9.15 9.37 -17.43
C TYR A 342 -8.11 9.56 -16.30
N PRO A 343 -8.47 10.03 -15.09
CA PRO A 343 -7.58 10.03 -13.93
C PRO A 343 -6.98 8.64 -13.64
N SER A 344 -7.80 7.58 -13.69
CA SER A 344 -7.35 6.19 -13.51
C SER A 344 -6.27 5.82 -14.52
N VAL A 345 -6.52 6.07 -15.80
CA VAL A 345 -5.57 5.74 -16.88
C VAL A 345 -4.22 6.42 -16.67
N ILE A 346 -4.21 7.71 -16.31
CA ILE A 346 -2.98 8.47 -16.05
C ILE A 346 -2.19 7.88 -14.89
N ILE A 347 -2.86 7.59 -13.77
CA ILE A 347 -2.22 7.03 -12.56
C ILE A 347 -1.67 5.63 -12.84
N ILE A 348 -2.48 4.75 -13.44
CA ILE A 348 -2.09 3.37 -13.75
C ILE A 348 -0.92 3.34 -14.72
N LEU A 349 -0.94 4.18 -15.76
CA LEU A 349 0.15 4.27 -16.73
C LEU A 349 1.45 4.70 -16.04
N ALA A 350 1.40 5.75 -15.23
CA ALA A 350 2.56 6.23 -14.49
C ALA A 350 3.15 5.13 -13.60
N ILE A 351 2.32 4.53 -12.72
CA ILE A 351 2.74 3.44 -11.83
C ILE A 351 3.36 2.27 -12.61
N THR A 352 2.74 1.88 -13.73
CA THR A 352 3.20 0.75 -14.54
C THR A 352 4.58 1.03 -15.13
N LEU A 353 4.76 2.19 -15.78
CA LEU A 353 6.02 2.54 -16.44
C LEU A 353 7.16 2.83 -15.45
N THR A 354 6.84 3.39 -14.28
CA THR A 354 7.85 3.76 -13.27
C THR A 354 8.15 2.64 -12.27
N SER A 355 7.45 1.50 -12.36
CA SER A 355 7.53 0.41 -11.37
C SER A 355 8.95 -0.17 -11.20
N ILE A 356 9.78 -0.17 -12.24
CA ILE A 356 11.20 -0.58 -12.16
C ILE A 356 12.01 0.30 -11.18
N GLY A 357 11.57 1.53 -10.90
CA GLY A 357 12.16 2.40 -9.89
C GLY A 357 12.21 1.76 -8.50
N THR A 358 11.29 0.84 -8.20
CA THR A 358 11.33 0.06 -6.94
C THR A 358 12.59 -0.79 -6.83
N VAL A 359 13.02 -1.43 -7.92
CA VAL A 359 14.26 -2.23 -7.96
C VAL A 359 15.47 -1.34 -7.73
N PHE A 360 15.49 -0.15 -8.34
CA PHE A 360 16.59 0.81 -8.14
C PHE A 360 16.65 1.28 -6.68
N ASN A 361 15.50 1.56 -6.08
CA ASN A 361 15.44 1.91 -4.67
C ASN A 361 15.91 0.76 -3.76
N PHE A 362 15.59 -0.50 -4.06
CA PHE A 362 16.12 -1.64 -3.29
C PHE A 362 17.64 -1.75 -3.37
N ILE A 363 18.24 -1.57 -4.55
CA ILE A 363 19.70 -1.57 -4.69
C ILE A 363 20.33 -0.47 -3.85
N LEU A 364 19.79 0.76 -3.96
CA LEU A 364 20.31 1.91 -3.22
C LEU A 364 20.15 1.73 -1.70
N MET A 365 19.01 1.22 -1.24
CA MET A 365 18.77 0.95 0.18
C MET A 365 19.68 -0.16 0.71
N SER A 366 19.83 -1.27 -0.02
CA SER A 366 20.74 -2.36 0.35
C SER A 366 22.21 -1.92 0.36
N ALA A 367 22.60 -0.98 -0.51
CA ALA A 367 23.92 -0.38 -0.53
C ALA A 367 24.10 0.76 0.51
N GLY A 368 23.12 1.02 1.39
CA GLY A 368 23.22 2.04 2.44
C GLY A 368 22.94 3.48 2.00
N HIS A 369 22.50 3.71 0.76
CA HIS A 369 22.26 5.04 0.19
C HIS A 369 20.81 5.52 0.36
N SER A 370 20.25 5.36 1.55
CA SER A 370 18.86 5.74 1.89
C SER A 370 18.57 7.25 1.70
N ARG A 371 19.60 8.10 1.76
CA ARG A 371 19.46 9.55 1.49
C ARG A 371 19.00 9.85 0.06
N ILE A 372 19.31 8.99 -0.91
CA ILE A 372 18.86 9.17 -2.30
C ILE A 372 17.35 8.97 -2.39
N PHE A 373 16.82 7.96 -1.70
CA PHE A 373 15.38 7.74 -1.62
C PHE A 373 14.69 8.95 -0.97
N LEU A 374 15.18 9.41 0.19
CA LEU A 374 14.58 10.54 0.90
C LEU A 374 14.60 11.84 0.07
N THR A 375 15.71 12.14 -0.60
CA THR A 375 15.80 13.29 -1.51
C THR A 375 14.86 13.16 -2.70
N SER A 376 14.70 11.96 -3.26
CA SER A 376 13.73 11.70 -4.34
C SER A 376 12.28 11.95 -3.89
N THR A 377 11.92 11.51 -2.69
CA THR A 377 10.57 11.72 -2.12
C THR A 377 10.30 13.20 -1.88
N LEU A 378 11.27 13.95 -1.38
CA LEU A 378 11.12 15.40 -1.18
C LEU A 378 10.91 16.12 -2.50
N ILE A 379 11.73 15.85 -3.53
CA ILE A 379 11.58 16.48 -4.85
C ILE A 379 10.23 16.08 -5.47
N ALA A 380 9.85 14.80 -5.39
CA ALA A 380 8.59 14.30 -5.91
C ALA A 380 7.40 15.00 -5.24
N LEU A 381 7.40 15.11 -3.90
CA LEU A 381 6.37 15.79 -3.13
C LEU A 381 6.29 17.29 -3.49
N SER A 382 7.44 17.98 -3.61
CA SER A 382 7.47 19.39 -4.00
C SER A 382 6.91 19.64 -5.40
N VAL A 383 7.27 18.79 -6.37
CA VAL A 383 6.74 18.90 -7.74
C VAL A 383 5.27 18.55 -7.79
N GLN A 384 4.84 17.51 -7.06
CA GLN A 384 3.44 17.14 -6.95
C GLN A 384 2.60 18.28 -6.35
N LEU A 385 3.08 18.92 -5.28
CA LEU A 385 2.44 20.09 -4.68
C LEU A 385 2.30 21.24 -5.70
N ALA A 386 3.39 21.59 -6.40
CA ALA A 386 3.39 22.67 -7.37
C ALA A 386 2.42 22.41 -8.53
N ILE A 387 2.45 21.22 -9.13
CA ILE A 387 1.57 20.85 -10.24
C ILE A 387 0.12 20.73 -9.76
N SER A 388 -0.13 20.19 -8.57
CA SER A 388 -1.48 20.09 -7.99
C SER A 388 -2.09 21.47 -7.81
N ILE A 389 -1.37 22.42 -7.20
CA ILE A 389 -1.87 23.79 -7.00
C ILE A 389 -2.14 24.48 -8.34
N ALA A 390 -1.31 24.26 -9.35
CA ALA A 390 -1.47 24.87 -10.67
C ALA A 390 -2.61 24.26 -11.51
N THR A 391 -2.90 22.97 -11.36
CA THR A 391 -3.80 22.23 -12.27
C THR A 391 -5.14 21.83 -11.66
N ILE A 392 -5.25 21.65 -10.33
CA ILE A 392 -6.50 21.20 -9.70
C ILE A 392 -7.62 22.24 -9.87
N SER A 393 -7.31 23.53 -9.76
CA SER A 393 -8.30 24.59 -9.92
C SER A 393 -8.86 24.71 -11.34
N SER A 394 -8.11 24.26 -12.35
CA SER A 394 -8.50 24.36 -13.76
C SER A 394 -9.12 23.07 -14.32
N ILE A 395 -8.55 21.90 -13.98
CA ILE A 395 -8.95 20.59 -14.54
C ILE A 395 -9.29 19.54 -13.47
N GLY A 396 -9.43 19.93 -12.20
CA GLY A 396 -9.96 19.08 -11.12
C GLY A 396 -9.19 17.77 -10.94
N ALA A 397 -9.92 16.65 -10.96
CA ALA A 397 -9.38 15.30 -10.75
C ALA A 397 -8.29 14.89 -11.76
N LEU A 398 -8.37 15.39 -13.00
CA LEU A 398 -7.32 15.17 -14.00
C LEU A 398 -6.01 15.85 -13.61
N GLY A 399 -6.08 17.06 -13.05
CA GLY A 399 -4.92 17.79 -12.56
C GLY A 399 -4.21 17.05 -11.42
N ALA A 400 -4.99 16.53 -10.46
CA ALA A 400 -4.48 15.69 -9.38
C ALA A 400 -3.78 14.42 -9.91
N ALA A 401 -4.37 13.75 -10.91
CA ALA A 401 -3.78 12.57 -11.54
C ALA A 401 -2.45 12.89 -12.24
N VAL A 402 -2.37 14.01 -12.98
CA VAL A 402 -1.12 14.46 -13.64
C VAL A 402 -0.05 14.82 -12.60
N ALA A 403 -0.42 15.52 -11.53
CA ALA A 403 0.49 15.83 -10.45
C ALA A 403 1.06 14.56 -9.81
N ARG A 404 0.21 13.57 -9.51
CA ARG A 404 0.65 12.28 -8.96
C ARG A 404 1.54 11.50 -9.95
N ALA A 405 1.19 11.48 -11.23
CA ALA A 405 2.01 10.84 -12.27
C ALA A 405 3.41 11.47 -12.38
N SER A 406 3.51 12.79 -12.25
CA SER A 406 4.79 13.50 -12.22
C SER A 406 5.66 13.08 -11.02
N ALA A 407 5.03 12.89 -9.85
CA ALA A 407 5.71 12.43 -8.64
C ALA A 407 6.31 11.04 -8.83
N TYR A 408 5.52 10.08 -9.37
CA TYR A 408 6.03 8.75 -9.69
C TYR A 408 7.18 8.78 -10.69
N THR A 409 7.11 9.68 -11.68
CA THR A 409 8.17 9.87 -12.66
C THR A 409 9.47 10.32 -11.99
N ILE A 410 9.41 11.24 -11.03
CA ILE A 410 10.57 11.69 -10.25
C ILE A 410 11.13 10.57 -9.36
N LEU A 411 10.24 9.85 -8.67
CA LEU A 411 10.59 8.69 -7.82
C LEU A 411 11.28 7.56 -8.62
N PHE A 412 11.13 7.55 -9.94
CA PHE A 412 11.86 6.66 -10.83
C PHE A 412 13.13 7.29 -11.40
N LEU A 413 13.03 8.46 -12.02
CA LEU A 413 14.13 9.09 -12.76
C LEU A 413 15.30 9.47 -11.86
N TYR A 414 15.04 10.03 -10.67
CA TYR A 414 16.11 10.50 -9.80
C TYR A 414 16.94 9.34 -9.20
N PRO A 415 16.33 8.28 -8.62
CA PRO A 415 17.07 7.09 -8.21
C PRO A 415 17.79 6.42 -9.38
N ALA A 416 17.17 6.33 -10.56
CA ALA A 416 17.80 5.76 -11.75
C ALA A 416 19.06 6.55 -12.16
N TYR A 417 18.98 7.88 -12.17
CA TYR A 417 20.10 8.76 -12.49
C TYR A 417 21.26 8.56 -11.50
N ARG A 418 20.99 8.57 -10.20
CA ARG A 418 22.02 8.39 -9.16
C ARG A 418 22.62 6.99 -9.21
N LEU A 419 21.80 5.98 -9.43
CA LEU A 419 22.25 4.59 -9.59
C LEU A 419 23.18 4.44 -10.80
N LYS A 420 22.84 5.07 -11.94
CA LYS A 420 23.68 5.09 -13.14
C LYS A 420 25.05 5.69 -12.87
N GLN A 421 25.12 6.77 -12.09
CA GLN A 421 26.39 7.43 -11.75
C GLN A 421 27.28 6.57 -10.85
N MET A 422 26.69 5.82 -9.91
CA MET A 422 27.45 5.16 -8.85
C MET A 422 27.81 3.71 -9.18
N ILE A 423 26.85 2.95 -9.71
CA ILE A 423 26.95 1.48 -9.85
C ILE A 423 26.84 1.08 -11.32
N GLY A 424 26.14 1.89 -12.13
CA GLY A 424 25.71 1.54 -13.47
C GLY A 424 24.33 0.85 -13.44
N LEU A 425 23.51 1.15 -14.45
CA LEU A 425 22.18 0.57 -14.61
C LEU A 425 22.29 -0.73 -15.40
N ASP A 426 22.02 -1.86 -14.73
CA ASP A 426 21.85 -3.16 -15.39
C ASP A 426 20.42 -3.65 -15.20
N TYR A 427 19.73 -3.91 -16.31
CA TYR A 427 18.37 -4.41 -16.36
C TYR A 427 18.16 -5.19 -17.66
N ASP A 428 17.19 -6.10 -17.67
CA ASP A 428 16.95 -6.92 -18.86
C ASP A 428 16.23 -6.13 -19.97
N ARG A 429 17.02 -5.55 -20.88
CA ARG A 429 16.51 -4.78 -22.04
C ARG A 429 15.64 -5.63 -22.98
N SER A 430 15.94 -6.92 -23.11
CA SER A 430 15.17 -7.82 -23.97
C SER A 430 13.77 -8.06 -23.39
N ALA A 431 13.71 -8.30 -22.07
CA ALA A 431 12.46 -8.43 -21.34
C ALA A 431 11.68 -7.12 -21.28
N LEU A 432 12.35 -5.97 -21.15
CA LEU A 432 11.71 -4.66 -21.24
C LEU A 432 11.01 -4.46 -22.58
N ARG A 433 11.75 -4.65 -23.69
CA ARG A 433 11.21 -4.47 -25.05
C ARG A 433 10.06 -5.42 -25.32
N ASN A 434 10.26 -6.72 -25.09
CA ASN A 434 9.27 -7.73 -25.42
C ASN A 434 8.08 -7.67 -24.44
N GLY A 435 8.32 -7.40 -23.16
CA GLY A 435 7.28 -7.16 -22.16
C GLY A 435 6.41 -5.96 -22.51
N LEU A 436 7.01 -4.82 -22.88
CA LEU A 436 6.27 -3.63 -23.33
C LEU A 436 5.47 -3.89 -24.60
N ILE A 437 6.09 -4.42 -25.66
CA ILE A 437 5.39 -4.67 -26.94
C ILE A 437 4.24 -5.66 -26.72
N GLY A 438 4.49 -6.77 -26.02
CA GLY A 438 3.46 -7.74 -25.70
C GLY A 438 2.32 -7.14 -24.86
N SER A 439 2.64 -6.28 -23.90
CA SER A 439 1.66 -5.59 -23.06
C SER A 439 0.80 -4.61 -23.85
N VAL A 440 1.40 -3.88 -24.79
CA VAL A 440 0.68 -2.94 -25.68
C VAL A 440 -0.21 -3.69 -26.66
N ILE A 441 0.26 -4.80 -27.25
CA ILE A 441 -0.56 -5.66 -28.11
C ILE A 441 -1.77 -6.19 -27.32
N MET A 442 -1.53 -6.73 -26.13
CA MET A 442 -2.59 -7.20 -25.25
C MET A 442 -3.58 -6.10 -24.90
N ALA A 443 -3.11 -4.92 -24.49
CA ALA A 443 -3.96 -3.78 -24.17
C ALA A 443 -4.81 -3.34 -25.37
N SER A 444 -4.22 -3.34 -26.58
CA SER A 444 -4.93 -2.99 -27.81
C SER A 444 -6.05 -3.98 -28.15
N ILE A 445 -5.81 -5.28 -27.94
CA ILE A 445 -6.82 -6.33 -28.11
C ILE A 445 -7.94 -6.16 -27.09
N ILE A 446 -7.59 -5.96 -25.80
CA ILE A 446 -8.57 -5.73 -24.74
C ILE A 446 -9.40 -4.48 -25.02
N LEU A 447 -8.78 -3.37 -25.44
CA LEU A 447 -9.48 -2.14 -25.82
C LEU A 447 -10.42 -2.36 -27.00
N SER A 448 -10.00 -3.09 -28.03
CA SER A 448 -10.82 -3.40 -29.19
C SER A 448 -12.04 -4.26 -28.81
N LEU A 449 -11.84 -5.27 -27.96
CA LEU A 449 -12.93 -6.09 -27.43
C LEU A 449 -13.88 -5.28 -26.54
N ASN A 450 -13.35 -4.43 -25.66
CA ASN A 450 -14.15 -3.56 -24.81
C ASN A 450 -14.96 -2.55 -25.62
N PHE A 451 -14.41 -2.04 -26.73
CA PHE A 451 -15.13 -1.16 -27.65
C PHE A 451 -16.28 -1.88 -28.36
N TYR A 452 -16.05 -3.14 -28.80
CA TYR A 452 -17.08 -3.92 -29.50
C TYR A 452 -18.21 -4.40 -28.56
N PHE A 453 -17.87 -4.72 -27.30
CA PHE A 453 -18.82 -5.21 -26.28
C PHE A 453 -19.15 -4.16 -25.22
N SER A 454 -19.21 -2.88 -25.61
CA SER A 454 -19.24 -1.70 -24.71
C SER A 454 -20.29 -1.75 -23.59
N ASN A 455 -21.42 -2.44 -23.79
CA ASN A 455 -22.53 -2.52 -22.83
C ASN A 455 -22.48 -3.74 -21.88
N LEU A 456 -21.46 -4.59 -21.97
CA LEU A 456 -21.42 -5.87 -21.27
C LEU A 456 -20.22 -5.96 -20.33
N TYR A 457 -20.29 -5.27 -19.18
CA TYR A 457 -19.25 -5.35 -18.14
C TYR A 457 -18.98 -6.79 -17.67
N TYR A 458 -19.97 -7.69 -17.77
CA TYR A 458 -19.84 -9.11 -17.45
C TYR A 458 -18.87 -9.88 -18.37
N ILE A 459 -18.55 -9.34 -19.55
CA ILE A 459 -17.58 -9.94 -20.51
C ILE A 459 -16.14 -9.58 -20.12
N LEU A 460 -15.92 -8.67 -19.18
CA LEU A 460 -14.58 -8.24 -18.76
C LEU A 460 -13.62 -9.42 -18.43
N PRO A 461 -14.01 -10.45 -17.65
CA PRO A 461 -13.13 -11.59 -17.38
C PRO A 461 -12.73 -12.35 -18.64
N PHE A 462 -13.65 -12.45 -19.61
CA PHE A 462 -13.39 -13.10 -20.90
C PHE A 462 -12.44 -12.27 -21.76
N ASN A 463 -12.60 -10.94 -21.81
CA ASN A 463 -11.69 -10.05 -22.53
C ASN A 463 -10.27 -10.07 -21.94
N LEU A 464 -10.16 -10.05 -20.60
CA LEU A 464 -8.88 -10.21 -19.90
C LEU A 464 -8.25 -11.57 -20.19
N PHE A 465 -9.04 -12.64 -20.25
CA PHE A 465 -8.54 -13.98 -20.57
C PHE A 465 -8.00 -14.07 -22.01
N ILE A 466 -8.72 -13.53 -23.00
CA ILE A 466 -8.25 -13.48 -24.38
C ILE A 466 -6.97 -12.66 -24.49
N GLY A 467 -6.95 -11.46 -23.90
CA GLY A 467 -5.75 -10.61 -23.89
C GLY A 467 -4.55 -11.33 -23.29
N PHE A 468 -4.75 -12.01 -22.15
CA PHE A 468 -3.71 -12.78 -21.50
C PHE A 468 -3.21 -13.95 -22.36
N LEU A 469 -4.10 -14.69 -23.04
CA LEU A 469 -3.70 -15.73 -23.99
C LEU A 469 -2.87 -15.16 -25.16
N CYS A 470 -3.29 -14.04 -25.74
CA CYS A 470 -2.55 -13.37 -26.81
C CYS A 470 -1.15 -12.93 -26.33
N TYR A 471 -1.04 -12.44 -25.10
CA TYR A 471 0.24 -12.10 -24.50
C TYR A 471 1.16 -13.34 -24.35
N LEU A 472 0.62 -14.46 -23.88
CA LEU A 472 1.38 -15.71 -23.78
C LEU A 472 1.82 -16.22 -25.16
N MET A 473 0.96 -16.12 -26.17
CA MET A 473 1.31 -16.47 -27.55
C MET A 473 2.42 -15.55 -28.10
N PHE A 474 2.38 -14.25 -27.79
CA PHE A 474 3.44 -13.32 -28.14
C PHE A 474 4.77 -13.67 -27.46
N LEU A 475 4.75 -13.99 -26.16
CA LEU A 475 5.94 -14.43 -25.44
C LEU A 475 6.53 -15.72 -26.00
N ARG A 476 5.67 -16.65 -26.44
CA ARG A 476 6.06 -17.87 -27.14
C ARG A 476 6.76 -17.55 -28.45
N PHE A 477 6.13 -16.74 -29.31
CA PHE A 477 6.69 -16.38 -30.62
C PHE A 477 8.06 -15.70 -30.50
N THR A 478 8.20 -14.81 -29.52
CA THR A 478 9.45 -14.08 -29.26
C THR A 478 10.50 -14.91 -28.51
N HIS A 479 10.19 -16.15 -28.10
CA HIS A 479 11.06 -17.03 -27.29
C HIS A 479 11.67 -16.30 -26.08
N THR A 480 10.90 -15.36 -25.52
CA THR A 480 11.43 -14.47 -24.49
C THR A 480 11.58 -15.20 -23.16
N MET A 481 10.66 -16.11 -22.83
CA MET A 481 10.70 -16.91 -21.60
C MET A 481 11.45 -18.22 -21.81
N ASN A 482 12.39 -18.49 -20.91
CA ASN A 482 13.16 -19.73 -20.87
C ASN A 482 12.59 -20.70 -19.82
N ILE A 483 12.95 -21.99 -19.94
CA ILE A 483 12.62 -23.03 -18.96
C ILE A 483 13.06 -22.61 -17.54
N LYS A 484 14.23 -21.97 -17.42
CA LYS A 484 14.76 -21.45 -16.16
C LYS A 484 13.85 -20.41 -15.51
N ASP A 485 13.15 -19.59 -16.30
CA ASP A 485 12.20 -18.61 -15.76
C ASP A 485 11.01 -19.32 -15.12
N PHE A 486 10.52 -20.38 -15.76
CA PHE A 486 9.43 -21.21 -15.23
C PHE A 486 9.87 -22.00 -13.99
N GLU A 487 11.08 -22.53 -13.94
CA GLU A 487 11.61 -23.21 -12.74
C GLU A 487 11.69 -22.26 -11.54
N ILE A 488 12.16 -21.02 -11.75
CA ILE A 488 12.23 -20.00 -10.70
C ILE A 488 10.82 -19.63 -10.22
N ILE A 489 9.89 -19.37 -11.14
CA ILE A 489 8.48 -19.07 -10.80
C ILE A 489 7.85 -20.26 -10.03
N ASN A 490 8.10 -21.49 -10.45
CA ASN A 490 7.55 -22.70 -9.85
C ASN A 490 8.16 -23.05 -8.47
N ASN A 491 9.39 -22.59 -8.21
CA ASN A 491 10.05 -22.68 -6.91
C ASN A 491 9.54 -21.61 -5.93
N ILE A 492 9.15 -20.43 -6.42
CA ILE A 492 8.59 -19.36 -5.58
C ILE A 492 7.13 -19.67 -5.19
N LEU A 493 6.36 -20.32 -6.08
CA LEU A 493 4.93 -20.59 -5.85
C LEU A 493 4.68 -21.91 -5.11
N SER A 494 3.90 -21.83 -4.02
CA SER A 494 3.54 -22.98 -3.19
C SER A 494 2.58 -23.95 -3.91
N GLY A 495 2.59 -25.23 -3.48
CA GLY A 495 2.11 -26.41 -4.22
C GLY A 495 0.74 -26.36 -4.93
N LYS A 496 -0.20 -25.51 -4.51
CA LYS A 496 -1.52 -25.36 -5.17
C LYS A 496 -1.45 -24.59 -6.50
N LEU A 497 -0.50 -23.69 -6.67
CA LEU A 497 -0.31 -22.89 -7.90
C LEU A 497 0.64 -23.56 -8.92
N ARG A 498 1.30 -24.67 -8.55
CA ARG A 498 2.21 -25.40 -9.44
C ARG A 498 1.54 -25.99 -10.68
N ARG A 499 0.31 -26.50 -10.54
CA ARG A 499 -0.47 -27.10 -11.66
C ARG A 499 -0.79 -26.09 -12.77
N PRO A 500 -1.36 -24.89 -12.49
CA PRO A 500 -1.61 -23.92 -13.55
C PRO A 500 -0.32 -23.39 -14.21
N ILE A 501 0.77 -23.22 -13.45
CA ILE A 501 2.07 -22.80 -14.00
C ILE A 501 2.66 -23.86 -14.95
N GLY A 502 2.54 -25.15 -14.62
CA GLY A 502 2.98 -26.24 -15.50
C GLY A 502 2.17 -26.37 -16.79
N LEU A 503 0.93 -25.88 -16.82
CA LEU A 503 0.14 -25.75 -18.05
C LEU A 503 0.61 -24.53 -18.86
N LEU A 504 0.86 -23.40 -18.20
CA LEU A 504 1.42 -22.19 -18.82
C LEU A 504 2.78 -22.45 -19.46
N SER A 505 3.66 -23.24 -18.81
CA SER A 505 4.98 -23.56 -19.36
C SER A 505 4.90 -24.34 -20.67
N LYS A 506 3.95 -25.29 -20.78
CA LYS A 506 3.71 -26.03 -22.02
C LYS A 506 3.17 -25.16 -23.15
N ILE A 507 2.43 -24.09 -22.83
CA ILE A 507 1.89 -23.14 -23.80
C ILE A 507 3.01 -22.21 -24.32
N VAL A 508 3.96 -21.82 -23.45
CA VAL A 508 4.97 -20.79 -23.77
C VAL A 508 6.29 -21.35 -24.30
N ILE A 509 6.70 -22.56 -23.93
CA ILE A 509 8.07 -23.07 -24.18
C ILE A 509 8.17 -23.94 -25.45
N ARG A 510 7.06 -24.39 -26.03
CA ARG A 510 7.09 -25.43 -27.07
C ARG A 510 7.34 -24.92 -28.48
#